data_AF-A0A927B5H5-F1
#
_entry.id   AF-A0A927B5H5-F1
#
_cell.length_a   1.000
_cell.length_b   1.000
_cell.length_c   1.000
_cell.angle_alpha   90.00
_cell.angle_beta   90.00
_cell.angle_gamma   90.00
#
_symmetry.space_group_name_H-M   'P 1'
#
loop_
_entity.id
_entity.type
_entity.pdbx_description
1 polymer ?
#
loop_
_entity_poly.entity_id
_entity_poly.type
_entity_poly.pdbx_seq_one_letter_code
_entity_poly.pdbx_strand_id
1 'polypeptide(L)'
;MKLLLVVILFGLRSLGSFGQSKRTTDPFPTYQQIKPIDSEIIDYVAEQGTVERSSRQHPVNLFNYPPKTVTYVLNGKSTTDVKFVKSLLSKKEILIDTITIEQASDNGKRIIRINYSTQLQTEQPEIR
;
A
#
# COMPACT_ATOMS: atom_id res chain seq x y z
N MET A 1 -54.37 -25.27 -29.68
CA MET A 1 -54.37 -25.48 -28.22
C MET A 1 -53.31 -24.59 -27.55
N LYS A 2 -53.50 -23.26 -27.60
CA LYS A 2 -52.62 -22.26 -26.97
C LYS A 2 -53.40 -21.56 -25.84
N LEU A 3 -53.89 -22.31 -24.87
CA LEU A 3 -54.62 -21.73 -23.73
C LEU A 3 -54.54 -22.58 -22.46
N LEU A 4 -53.46 -23.36 -22.28
CA LEU A 4 -53.29 -24.20 -21.08
C LEU A 4 -51.93 -24.01 -20.39
N LEU A 5 -51.11 -23.05 -20.85
CA LEU A 5 -49.76 -22.82 -20.31
C LEU A 5 -49.62 -21.52 -19.50
N VAL A 6 -50.69 -20.74 -19.34
CA VAL A 6 -50.64 -19.42 -18.66
C VAL A 6 -51.02 -19.51 -17.18
N VAL A 7 -51.66 -20.59 -16.73
CA VAL A 7 -52.19 -20.69 -15.35
C VAL A 7 -51.12 -21.10 -14.31
N ILE A 8 -50.00 -21.69 -14.73
CA ILE A 8 -48.96 -22.17 -13.79
C ILE A 8 -48.03 -21.03 -13.31
N LEU A 9 -47.96 -19.90 -14.03
CA LEU A 9 -47.04 -18.80 -13.70
C LEU A 9 -47.52 -17.86 -12.58
N PHE A 10 -48.76 -18.00 -12.10
CA PHE A 10 -49.32 -17.11 -11.09
C PHE A 10 -49.33 -17.69 -9.65
N GLY A 11 -48.87 -18.92 -9.44
CA GLY A 11 -48.97 -19.62 -8.15
C GLY A 11 -47.77 -19.50 -7.20
N LEU A 12 -46.65 -18.89 -7.61
CA LEU A 12 -45.37 -19.00 -6.88
C LEU A 12 -44.94 -17.75 -6.10
N ARG A 13 -45.82 -16.78 -5.87
CA ARG A 13 -45.45 -15.55 -5.15
C ARG A 13 -46.20 -15.38 -3.84
N SER A 14 -45.80 -16.15 -2.82
CA SER A 14 -45.63 -15.65 -1.44
C SER A 14 -45.21 -16.76 -0.48
N LEU A 15 -43.97 -17.24 -0.62
CA LEU A 15 -43.26 -17.73 0.56
C LEU A 15 -42.45 -16.55 1.09
N GLY A 16 -43.09 -15.72 1.92
CA GLY A 16 -42.36 -14.76 2.72
C GLY A 16 -41.37 -15.52 3.59
N SER A 17 -40.07 -15.38 3.33
CA SER A 17 -39.06 -15.80 4.28
C SER A 17 -39.11 -14.87 5.46
N PHE A 18 -39.71 -15.33 6.55
CA PHE A 18 -39.60 -14.68 7.85
C PHE A 18 -38.32 -15.18 8.51
N GLY A 19 -37.30 -14.33 8.58
CA GLY A 19 -36.17 -14.58 9.46
C GLY A 19 -36.65 -14.57 10.91
N GLN A 20 -36.59 -15.70 11.60
CA GLN A 20 -36.73 -15.70 13.06
C GLN A 20 -35.51 -14.97 13.64
N SER A 21 -35.62 -13.67 13.89
CA SER A 21 -34.77 -13.06 14.91
C SER A 21 -35.29 -13.58 16.24
N LYS A 22 -34.74 -14.68 16.74
CA LYS A 22 -34.88 -14.94 18.18
C LYS A 22 -34.37 -13.67 18.87
N ARG A 23 -35.22 -13.02 19.66
CA ARG A 23 -34.76 -12.09 20.68
C ARG A 23 -34.06 -12.95 21.72
N THR A 24 -32.81 -13.29 21.44
CA THR A 24 -31.94 -13.88 22.44
C THR A 24 -31.90 -12.87 23.58
N THR A 25 -32.53 -13.24 24.69
CA THR A 25 -32.49 -12.43 25.93
C THR A 25 -31.15 -12.60 26.63
N ASP A 26 -30.28 -13.46 26.09
CA ASP A 26 -28.91 -13.58 26.55
C ASP A 26 -28.15 -12.32 26.13
N PRO A 27 -27.65 -11.53 27.10
CA PRO A 27 -26.83 -10.38 26.80
C PRO A 27 -25.60 -10.84 26.02
N PHE A 28 -25.19 -10.03 25.04
CA PHE A 28 -23.92 -10.23 24.36
C PHE A 28 -22.82 -10.29 25.44
N PRO A 29 -21.93 -11.28 25.39
CA PRO A 29 -20.96 -11.45 26.47
C PRO A 29 -20.07 -10.21 26.56
N THR A 30 -19.80 -9.78 27.79
CA THR A 30 -18.91 -8.64 28.04
C THR A 30 -17.48 -9.00 27.69
N TYR A 31 -16.64 -8.00 27.44
CA TYR A 31 -15.21 -8.21 27.21
C TYR A 31 -14.56 -9.05 28.33
N GLN A 32 -15.03 -8.90 29.58
CA GLN A 32 -14.52 -9.68 30.71
C GLN A 32 -14.84 -11.19 30.62
N GLN A 33 -15.88 -11.58 29.90
CA GLN A 33 -16.30 -12.98 29.71
C GLN A 33 -15.60 -13.65 28.53
N ILE A 34 -15.12 -12.88 27.56
CA ILE A 34 -14.47 -13.40 26.34
C ILE A 34 -12.97 -13.10 26.29
N LYS A 35 -12.44 -12.28 27.21
CA LYS A 35 -11.00 -12.06 27.27
C LYS A 35 -10.31 -13.38 27.64
N PRO A 36 -9.19 -13.72 26.98
CA PRO A 36 -8.36 -14.83 27.42
C PRO A 36 -7.91 -14.60 28.88
N ILE A 37 -7.74 -15.69 29.63
CA ILE A 37 -7.30 -15.67 31.04
C ILE A 37 -5.94 -14.98 31.14
N ASP A 38 -5.08 -15.25 30.17
CA ASP A 38 -3.78 -14.62 30.02
C ASP A 38 -3.88 -13.50 28.98
N SER A 39 -3.29 -12.34 29.30
CA SER A 39 -3.25 -11.17 28.40
C SER A 39 -2.21 -11.37 27.29
N GLU A 40 -2.10 -12.59 26.79
CA GLU A 40 -1.03 -13.03 25.92
C GLU A 40 -1.42 -12.79 24.47
N ILE A 41 -0.65 -11.93 23.81
CA ILE A 41 -0.63 -11.87 22.35
C ILE A 41 0.11 -13.13 21.90
N ILE A 42 -0.65 -14.16 21.52
CA ILE A 42 -0.06 -15.37 20.92
C ILE A 42 0.30 -15.03 19.47
N ASP A 43 1.49 -14.45 19.27
CA ASP A 43 2.11 -14.43 17.95
C ASP A 43 2.51 -15.87 17.62
N TYR A 44 1.73 -16.52 16.75
CA TYR A 44 2.03 -17.86 16.28
C TYR A 44 3.28 -17.82 15.39
N VAL A 45 4.46 -17.90 15.99
CA VAL A 45 5.71 -18.07 15.26
C VAL A 45 5.80 -19.54 14.93
N ALA A 46 5.52 -19.91 13.67
CA ALA A 46 5.72 -21.28 13.21
C ALA A 46 7.17 -21.71 13.48
N GLU A 47 7.36 -22.76 14.27
CA GLU A 47 8.67 -23.36 14.47
C GLU A 47 9.17 -23.89 13.12
N GLN A 48 10.34 -23.40 12.72
CA GLN A 48 11.15 -23.94 11.61
C GLN A 48 10.55 -23.76 10.21
N GLY A 49 10.22 -22.52 9.86
CA GLY A 49 10.40 -22.04 8.49
C GLY A 49 11.40 -20.90 8.56
N THR A 50 12.51 -20.99 7.82
CA THR A 50 13.37 -19.83 7.55
C THR A 50 12.44 -18.73 7.08
N VAL A 51 12.21 -17.70 7.92
CA VAL A 51 11.57 -16.50 7.45
C VAL A 51 12.61 -15.91 6.52
N GLU A 52 12.58 -16.31 5.25
CA GLU A 52 13.10 -15.49 4.19
C GLU A 52 12.41 -14.15 4.40
N ARG A 53 13.17 -13.24 5.00
CA ARG A 53 12.86 -11.83 5.05
C ARG A 53 12.87 -11.44 3.59
N SER A 54 11.76 -11.70 2.91
CA SER A 54 11.52 -11.24 1.57
C SER A 54 11.61 -9.73 1.74
N SER A 55 12.77 -9.18 1.38
CA SER A 55 12.89 -7.81 1.00
C SER A 55 12.01 -7.70 -0.22
N ARG A 56 10.69 -7.65 0.00
CA ARG A 56 9.75 -7.14 -0.98
C ARG A 56 10.21 -5.70 -1.14
N GLN A 57 11.16 -5.49 -2.04
CA GLN A 57 11.46 -4.24 -2.67
C GLN A 57 10.14 -3.85 -3.34
N HIS A 58 9.22 -3.32 -2.55
CA HIS A 58 8.07 -2.65 -3.10
C HIS A 58 8.68 -1.54 -3.94
N PRO A 59 8.45 -1.51 -5.25
CA PRO A 59 8.95 -0.44 -6.08
C PRO A 59 8.36 0.85 -5.53
N VAL A 60 9.20 1.65 -4.88
CA VAL A 60 8.77 2.92 -4.29
C VAL A 60 8.54 3.87 -5.44
N ASN A 61 7.28 4.17 -5.74
CA ASN A 61 6.94 5.09 -6.80
C ASN A 61 7.17 6.54 -6.34
N LEU A 62 8.29 7.12 -6.78
CA LEU A 62 8.69 8.48 -6.44
C LEU A 62 7.79 9.57 -7.04
N PHE A 63 6.87 9.20 -7.94
CA PHE A 63 6.11 10.14 -8.75
C PHE A 63 4.60 10.04 -8.57
N ASN A 64 4.11 9.18 -7.69
CA ASN A 64 2.69 9.01 -7.41
C ASN A 64 2.22 9.87 -6.22
N TYR A 65 2.73 11.08 -6.13
CA TYR A 65 2.31 12.04 -5.11
C TYR A 65 1.40 13.10 -5.74
N PRO A 66 0.47 13.71 -4.96
CA PRO A 66 -0.35 14.79 -5.46
C PRO A 66 0.49 15.93 -6.06
N PRO A 67 -0.02 16.66 -7.05
CA PRO A 67 0.73 17.75 -7.65
C PRO A 67 1.08 18.82 -6.61
N LYS A 68 2.28 19.42 -6.71
CA LYS A 68 2.79 20.47 -5.82
C LYS A 68 3.00 20.08 -4.35
N THR A 69 2.92 18.79 -3.99
CA THR A 69 3.22 18.32 -2.63
C THR A 69 4.65 17.82 -2.47
N VAL A 70 5.40 17.64 -3.56
CA VAL A 70 6.78 17.11 -3.50
C VAL A 70 7.78 18.13 -4.03
N THR A 71 8.87 18.28 -3.29
CA THR A 71 10.09 18.94 -3.74
C THR A 71 11.18 17.89 -3.90
N TYR A 72 11.76 17.80 -5.08
CA TYR A 72 12.87 16.90 -5.36
C TYR A 72 14.19 17.65 -5.13
N VAL A 73 15.16 17.01 -4.50
CA VAL A 73 16.51 17.55 -4.32
C VAL A 73 17.47 16.61 -5.07
N LEU A 74 17.97 17.09 -6.19
CA LEU A 74 18.81 16.34 -7.13
C LEU A 74 20.27 16.78 -6.95
N ASN A 75 21.14 15.93 -6.37
CA ASN A 75 22.53 16.30 -6.04
C ASN A 75 22.63 17.66 -5.33
N GLY A 76 21.74 17.89 -4.35
CA GLY A 76 21.65 19.15 -3.59
C GLY A 76 20.83 20.27 -4.24
N LYS A 77 20.42 20.14 -5.51
CA LYS A 77 19.60 21.17 -6.20
C LYS A 77 18.11 20.87 -6.13
N SER A 78 17.35 21.78 -5.54
CA SER A 78 15.90 21.64 -5.40
C SER A 78 15.14 21.95 -6.69
N THR A 79 14.14 21.14 -7.01
CA THR A 79 13.21 21.35 -8.13
C THR A 79 11.83 20.78 -7.78
N THR A 80 10.78 21.37 -8.34
CA THR A 80 9.39 20.86 -8.25
C THR A 80 8.90 20.30 -9.59
N ASP A 81 9.72 20.39 -10.65
CA ASP A 81 9.36 19.90 -11.97
C ASP A 81 9.53 18.39 -12.07
N VAL A 82 8.42 17.68 -11.89
CA VAL A 82 8.34 16.22 -12.01
C VAL A 82 8.74 15.73 -13.40
N LYS A 83 8.43 16.47 -14.47
CA LYS A 83 8.74 16.03 -15.84
C LYS A 83 10.25 16.07 -16.06
N PHE A 84 10.90 17.14 -15.61
CA PHE A 84 12.35 17.23 -15.62
C PHE A 84 13.02 16.09 -14.84
N VAL A 85 12.56 15.83 -13.60
CA VAL A 85 13.11 14.75 -12.75
C VAL A 85 12.96 13.39 -13.44
N LYS A 86 11.78 13.08 -13.98
CA LYS A 86 11.53 11.82 -14.73
C LYS A 86 12.45 11.70 -15.94
N SER A 87 12.58 12.76 -16.72
CA SER A 87 13.42 12.76 -17.92
C SER A 87 14.89 12.54 -17.57
N LEU A 88 15.38 13.20 -16.51
CA LEU A 88 16.75 13.05 -16.03
C LEU A 88 17.02 11.62 -15.55
N LEU A 89 16.19 11.08 -14.67
CA LEU A 89 16.41 9.75 -14.08
C LEU A 89 16.14 8.59 -15.05
N SER A 90 15.47 8.86 -16.18
CA SER A 90 15.30 7.86 -17.24
C SER A 90 16.52 7.73 -18.15
N LYS A 91 17.51 8.62 -18.04
CA LYS A 91 18.75 8.54 -18.84
C LYS A 91 19.58 7.36 -18.36
N LYS A 92 20.02 6.52 -19.30
CA LYS A 92 20.85 5.32 -19.00
C LYS A 92 22.19 5.64 -18.34
N GLU A 93 22.72 6.83 -18.58
CA GLU A 93 23.99 7.30 -18.02
C GLU A 93 23.92 7.63 -16.54
N ILE A 94 22.71 7.77 -15.98
CA ILE A 94 22.46 8.16 -14.60
C ILE A 94 22.33 6.91 -13.74
N LEU A 95 23.23 6.77 -12.78
CA LEU A 95 23.15 5.75 -11.73
C LEU A 95 22.69 6.41 -10.44
N ILE A 96 21.59 5.92 -9.89
CA ILE A 96 21.06 6.43 -8.63
C ILE A 96 21.88 5.82 -7.49
N ASP A 97 22.59 6.66 -6.74
CA ASP A 97 23.41 6.24 -5.62
C ASP A 97 22.56 6.11 -4.35
N THR A 98 21.67 7.08 -4.10
CA THR A 98 20.86 7.09 -2.88
C THR A 98 19.55 7.85 -3.10
N ILE A 99 18.47 7.31 -2.55
CA ILE A 99 17.17 7.98 -2.46
C ILE A 99 16.81 8.13 -0.98
N THR A 100 16.46 9.33 -0.57
CA THR A 100 15.93 9.61 0.76
C THR A 100 14.56 10.25 0.63
N ILE A 101 13.57 9.67 1.30
CA ILE A 101 12.20 10.15 1.32
C ILE A 101 11.93 10.65 2.73
N GLU A 102 11.88 11.97 2.90
CA GLU A 102 11.61 12.56 4.21
C GLU A 102 10.12 12.40 4.57
N GLN A 103 9.79 12.57 5.85
CA GLN A 103 8.40 12.63 6.28
C GLN A 103 7.71 13.86 5.68
N ALA A 104 6.38 13.81 5.59
CA ALA A 104 5.65 15.00 5.18
C ALA A 104 5.74 16.05 6.30
N SER A 105 6.03 17.31 5.97
CA SER A 105 5.95 18.43 6.89
C SER A 105 4.49 18.78 7.21
N ASP A 106 4.28 19.62 8.22
CA ASP A 106 2.95 20.03 8.72
C ASP A 106 2.04 20.64 7.64
N ASN A 107 2.63 21.17 6.56
CA ASN A 107 1.92 21.70 5.40
C ASN A 107 1.60 20.64 4.31
N GLY A 108 1.80 19.36 4.61
CA GLY A 108 1.57 18.25 3.70
C GLY A 108 2.60 18.11 2.57
N LYS A 109 3.69 18.88 2.59
CA LYS A 109 4.78 18.77 1.61
C LYS A 109 5.80 17.72 2.00
N ARG A 110 6.48 17.14 1.02
CA ARG A 110 7.53 16.14 1.22
C ARG A 110 8.78 16.50 0.42
N ILE A 111 9.93 16.15 0.97
CA ILE A 111 11.23 16.27 0.30
C ILE A 111 11.70 14.87 -0.12
N ILE A 112 12.03 14.72 -1.39
CA ILE A 112 12.66 13.51 -1.93
C ILE A 112 14.06 13.89 -2.41
N ARG A 113 15.08 13.39 -1.73
CA ARG A 113 16.48 13.59 -2.12
C ARG A 113 16.95 12.43 -2.97
N ILE A 114 17.60 12.74 -4.08
CA ILE A 114 18.12 11.76 -5.01
C ILE A 114 19.55 12.17 -5.33
N ASN A 115 20.50 11.37 -4.85
CA ASN A 115 21.90 11.47 -5.24
C ASN A 115 22.15 10.49 -6.39
N TYR A 116 22.83 10.97 -7.42
CA TYR A 116 23.14 10.19 -8.60
C TYR A 116 24.50 10.55 -9.17
N SER A 117 25.13 9.55 -9.77
CA SER A 117 26.39 9.64 -10.48
C SER A 117 26.18 9.43 -11.97
N THR A 118 27.13 9.90 -12.78
CA THR A 118 27.15 9.60 -14.22
C THR A 118 28.23 8.57 -14.49
N GLN A 119 27.94 7.59 -15.35
CA GLN A 119 28.91 6.54 -15.72
C GLN A 119 30.21 7.07 -16.36
N LEU A 120 30.25 8.35 -16.73
CA LEU A 120 31.38 8.99 -17.39
C LEU A 120 32.47 9.54 -16.45
N GLN A 121 32.34 9.41 -15.12
CA GLN A 121 33.34 9.89 -14.14
C GLN A 121 33.98 8.75 -13.32
N THR A 122 34.42 7.68 -13.99
CA THR A 122 35.29 6.65 -13.38
C THR A 122 36.65 6.59 -14.07
N GLU A 123 37.32 7.73 -14.27
CA GLU A 123 38.76 7.74 -14.60
C GLU A 123 39.43 8.98 -14.00
N GLN A 124 40.07 8.82 -12.84
CA GLN A 124 41.49 9.15 -12.61
C GLN A 124 41.79 9.16 -11.10
N PRO A 125 42.58 8.21 -10.56
CA PRO A 125 43.35 8.48 -9.36
C PRO A 125 44.47 9.47 -9.73
N GLU A 126 44.47 10.64 -9.08
CA GLU A 126 45.60 11.55 -9.13
C GLU A 126 46.77 10.90 -8.37
N ILE A 127 47.70 10.31 -9.12
CA ILE A 127 49.02 9.94 -8.59
C ILE A 127 49.88 11.20 -8.70
N ARG A 128 50.23 11.79 -7.56
CA ARG A 128 51.40 12.65 -7.41
C ARG A 128 52.14 12.26 -6.13
#